data_AF-A0A0B7MMM0-F1
#
_entry.id   AF-A0A0B7MMM0-F1
#
_cell.length_a   1.000
_cell.length_b   1.000
_cell.length_c   1.000
_cell.angle_alpha   90.00
_cell.angle_beta   90.00
_cell.angle_gamma   90.00
#
_symmetry.space_group_name_H-M   'P 1'
#
loop_
_entity.id
_entity.type
_entity.pdbx_description
1 polymer ?
#
loop_
_entity_poly.entity_id
_entity_poly.type
_entity_poly.pdbx_seq_one_letter_code
_entity_poly.pdbx_strand_id
1 'polypeptide(L)'
;MPVNPAAIGKYAAVMADELKTEVVVIAEPRIGRAAERQERAKGFLEGLHAAGVKEAGIYPNQGAETARLVDFKDKIVVAVTDCGGAAFDTAFNAGAPVLTGTVARTPGRTGWENAARAIERAAALAEEEGRGIALVAASGKALDDVLATYYLSERLLLRRF
;
A
#
# COMPACT_ATOMS: atom_id res chain seq x y z
N MET A 1 -10.13 -15.44 -0.95
CA MET A 1 -9.17 -15.44 0.18
C MET A 1 -9.63 -14.38 1.17
N PRO A 2 -9.62 -14.65 2.49
CA PRO A 2 -9.99 -13.66 3.50
C PRO A 2 -8.87 -12.63 3.73
N VAL A 3 -9.26 -11.44 4.18
CA VAL A 3 -8.35 -10.42 4.71
C VAL A 3 -7.91 -10.79 6.14
N ASN A 4 -6.69 -10.42 6.52
CA ASN A 4 -6.15 -10.59 7.87
C ASN A 4 -5.29 -9.38 8.25
N PRO A 5 -5.92 -8.25 8.62
CA PRO A 5 -5.18 -7.01 8.94
C PRO A 5 -4.17 -7.19 10.08
N ALA A 6 -4.44 -8.09 11.03
CA ALA A 6 -3.54 -8.38 12.14
C ALA A 6 -2.24 -9.07 11.68
N ALA A 7 -2.28 -9.90 10.63
CA ALA A 7 -1.06 -10.46 10.03
C ALA A 7 -0.20 -9.37 9.40
N ILE A 8 -0.82 -8.41 8.71
CA ILE A 8 -0.13 -7.22 8.17
C ILE A 8 0.47 -6.37 9.31
N GLY A 9 -0.24 -6.21 10.43
CA GLY A 9 0.26 -5.56 11.64
C GLY A 9 1.52 -6.19 12.20
N LYS A 10 1.53 -7.52 12.34
CA LYS A 10 2.71 -8.27 12.77
C LYS A 10 3.86 -8.16 11.78
N TYR A 11 3.57 -8.23 10.49
CA TYR A 11 4.59 -8.05 9.45
C TYR A 11 5.24 -6.66 9.52
N ALA A 12 4.45 -5.61 9.69
CA ALA A 12 4.96 -4.25 9.87
C ALA A 12 5.83 -4.11 11.14
N ALA A 13 5.47 -4.79 12.23
CA ALA A 13 6.27 -4.82 13.45
C ALA A 13 7.64 -5.47 13.25
N VAL A 14 7.69 -6.61 12.55
CA VAL A 14 8.95 -7.30 12.21
C VAL A 14 9.84 -6.39 11.36
N MET A 15 9.29 -5.79 10.31
CA MET A 15 10.01 -4.85 9.45
C MET A 15 10.55 -3.64 10.23
N ALA A 16 9.76 -3.11 11.17
CA ALA A 16 10.15 -2.00 12.01
C ALA A 16 11.31 -2.37 12.95
N ASP A 17 11.30 -3.57 13.53
CA ASP A 17 12.41 -4.06 14.36
C ASP A 17 13.67 -4.33 13.54
N GLU A 18 13.55 -4.94 12.36
CA GLU A 18 14.69 -5.22 11.47
C GLU A 18 15.39 -3.94 11.00
N LEU A 19 14.59 -2.94 10.62
CA LEU A 19 15.09 -1.64 10.13
C LEU A 19 15.34 -0.63 11.25
N LYS A 20 15.09 -1.02 12.52
CA LYS A 20 15.23 -0.17 13.71
C LYS A 20 14.54 1.18 13.56
N THR A 21 13.28 1.15 13.15
CA THR A 21 12.47 2.35 12.90
C THR A 21 11.05 2.22 13.44
N GLU A 22 10.28 3.31 13.32
CA GLU A 22 8.91 3.45 13.78
C GLU A 22 7.89 3.13 12.67
N VAL A 23 6.67 2.79 13.09
CA VAL A 23 5.53 2.60 12.21
C VAL A 23 4.61 3.82 12.24
N VAL A 24 4.31 4.39 11.07
CA VAL A 24 3.32 5.46 10.90
C VAL A 24 2.10 4.92 10.18
N VAL A 25 0.91 5.19 10.70
CA VAL A 25 -0.34 4.72 10.13
C VAL A 25 -1.07 5.85 9.42
N ILE A 26 -1.45 5.63 8.17
CA ILE A 26 -2.33 6.50 7.40
C ILE A 26 -3.68 5.79 7.27
N ALA A 27 -4.75 6.38 7.79
CA ALA A 27 -6.06 5.73 7.84
C ALA A 27 -7.19 6.61 7.31
N GLU A 28 -8.23 5.96 6.82
CA GLU A 28 -9.52 6.58 6.52
C GLU A 28 -10.34 6.80 7.82
N PRO A 29 -11.27 7.78 7.86
CA PRO A 29 -11.64 8.70 6.78
C PRO A 29 -10.68 9.89 6.63
N ARG A 30 -10.68 10.47 5.43
CA ARG A 30 -9.90 11.68 5.11
C ARG A 30 -10.29 12.84 6.02
N ILE A 31 -11.59 13.12 6.10
CA ILE A 31 -12.18 14.13 6.98
C ILE A 31 -12.93 13.37 8.09
N GLY A 32 -12.58 13.62 9.34
CA GLY A 32 -13.17 12.93 10.48
C GLY A 32 -12.24 12.96 11.70
N ARG A 33 -12.72 12.40 12.81
CA ARG A 33 -12.00 12.42 14.09
C ARG A 33 -10.88 11.37 14.11
N ALA A 34 -9.88 11.60 14.96
CA ALA A 34 -8.80 10.63 15.17
C ALA A 34 -9.32 9.27 15.67
N ALA A 35 -10.34 9.27 16.54
CA ALA A 35 -10.96 8.05 17.04
C ALA A 35 -11.57 7.17 15.93
N GLU A 36 -12.15 7.77 14.89
CA GLU A 36 -12.70 7.03 13.75
C GLU A 36 -11.59 6.32 12.96
N ARG A 37 -10.46 7.01 12.76
CA ARG A 37 -9.27 6.43 12.12
C ARG A 37 -8.68 5.29 12.94
N GLN A 38 -8.61 5.47 14.25
CA GLN A 38 -8.14 4.43 15.17
C GLN A 38 -9.05 3.19 15.12
N GLU A 39 -10.37 3.39 15.11
CA GLU A 39 -11.32 2.28 15.00
C GLU A 39 -11.17 1.54 13.66
N ARG A 40 -10.99 2.26 12.55
CA ARG A 40 -10.74 1.62 11.24
C ARG A 40 -9.41 0.88 11.20
N ALA A 41 -8.38 1.40 11.85
CA ALA A 41 -7.06 0.77 11.94
C ALA A 41 -7.00 -0.36 12.98
N LYS A 42 -8.05 -0.58 13.78
CA LYS A 42 -8.03 -1.47 14.95
C LYS A 42 -7.48 -2.86 14.66
N GLY A 43 -7.97 -3.54 13.62
CA GLY A 43 -7.50 -4.89 13.29
C GLY A 43 -6.00 -4.94 12.93
N PHE A 44 -5.47 -3.90 12.28
CA PHE A 44 -4.03 -3.77 12.03
C PHE A 44 -3.27 -3.48 13.33
N LEU A 45 -3.76 -2.54 14.13
CA LEU A 45 -3.15 -2.13 15.41
C LEU A 45 -3.08 -3.29 16.40
N GLU A 46 -4.10 -4.15 16.47
CA GLU A 46 -4.09 -5.36 17.30
C GLU A 46 -2.89 -6.26 16.97
N GLY A 47 -2.60 -6.46 15.67
CA GLY A 47 -1.45 -7.23 15.22
C GLY A 47 -0.12 -6.58 15.54
N LEU A 48 -0.02 -5.26 15.32
CA LEU A 48 1.16 -4.46 15.60
C LEU A 48 1.51 -4.47 17.10
N HIS A 49 0.51 -4.20 17.95
CA HIS A 49 0.65 -4.13 19.40
C HIS A 49 0.94 -5.49 20.02
N ALA A 50 0.34 -6.57 19.50
CA ALA A 50 0.64 -7.93 19.94
C ALA A 50 2.10 -8.34 19.66
N ALA A 51 2.75 -7.72 18.68
CA ALA A 51 4.18 -7.89 18.39
C ALA A 51 5.07 -6.92 19.19
N GLY A 52 4.51 -6.14 20.13
CA GLY A 52 5.25 -5.25 21.01
C GLY A 52 5.62 -3.90 20.41
N VAL A 53 5.17 -3.59 19.19
CA VAL A 53 5.42 -2.30 18.53
C VAL A 53 4.21 -1.39 18.68
N LYS A 54 4.44 -0.11 18.93
CA LYS A 54 3.41 0.93 18.88
C LYS A 54 3.64 1.82 17.66
N GLU A 55 2.56 2.29 17.09
CA GLU A 55 2.60 3.31 16.05
C GLU A 55 3.06 4.65 16.62
N ALA A 56 3.86 5.38 15.84
CA ALA A 56 4.26 6.74 16.17
C ALA A 56 3.10 7.74 16.03
N GLY A 57 2.11 7.42 15.18
CA GLY A 57 0.91 8.23 15.02
C GLY A 57 -0.01 7.70 13.93
N ILE A 58 -1.28 8.15 14.00
CA ILE A 58 -2.33 7.83 13.03
C ILE A 58 -2.78 9.13 12.35
N TYR A 59 -2.57 9.22 11.04
CA TYR A 59 -2.82 10.42 10.24
C TYR A 59 -3.89 10.16 9.15
N PRO A 60 -4.60 11.20 8.69
CA PRO A 60 -5.62 11.03 7.67
C PRO A 60 -5.03 10.78 6.28
N ASN A 61 -5.71 9.94 5.48
CA ASN A 61 -5.33 9.68 4.09
C ASN A 61 -5.69 10.86 3.16
N GLN A 62 -4.90 11.94 3.16
CA GLN A 62 -5.12 13.15 2.38
C GLN A 62 -4.29 13.20 1.08
N GLY A 63 -3.87 12.03 0.57
CA GLY A 63 -3.00 11.96 -0.59
C GLY A 63 -1.70 12.74 -0.37
N ALA A 64 -1.35 13.63 -1.31
CA ALA A 64 -0.11 14.41 -1.27
C ALA A 64 0.01 15.32 -0.04
N GLU A 65 -1.11 15.79 0.52
CA GLU A 65 -1.11 16.68 1.68
C GLU A 65 -0.72 15.96 2.97
N THR A 66 -0.86 14.63 3.02
CA THR A 66 -0.43 13.82 4.18
C THR A 66 1.06 14.00 4.46
N ALA A 67 1.88 14.16 3.41
CA ALA A 67 3.32 14.38 3.53
C ALA A 67 3.69 15.73 4.18
N ARG A 68 2.73 16.64 4.38
CA ARG A 68 2.92 17.88 5.13
C ARG A 68 2.60 17.72 6.62
N LEU A 69 1.94 16.64 7.01
CA LEU A 69 1.50 16.39 8.39
C LEU A 69 2.47 15.52 9.18
N VAL A 70 3.26 14.70 8.47
CA VAL A 70 4.18 13.74 9.07
C VAL A 70 5.39 13.55 8.17
N ASP A 71 6.56 13.44 8.78
CA ASP A 71 7.78 13.05 8.08
C ASP A 71 7.80 11.51 7.94
N PHE A 72 7.82 11.06 6.69
CA PHE A 72 7.88 9.64 6.35
C PHE A 72 9.29 9.11 6.17
N LYS A 73 10.29 9.98 6.20
CA LYS A 73 11.67 9.59 5.95
C LYS A 73 12.12 8.55 6.99
N ASP A 74 12.71 7.48 6.47
CA ASP A 74 13.26 6.37 7.25
C ASP A 74 12.24 5.69 8.18
N LYS A 75 10.93 5.69 7.85
CA LYS A 75 9.86 5.03 8.63
C LYS A 75 9.15 3.93 7.85
N ILE A 76 8.55 2.99 8.57
CA ILE A 76 7.56 2.06 7.99
C ILE A 76 6.22 2.79 7.92
N VAL A 77 5.66 2.94 6.71
CA VAL A 77 4.37 3.61 6.50
C VAL A 77 3.33 2.58 6.09
N VAL A 78 2.22 2.51 6.84
CA VAL A 78 1.11 1.61 6.55
C VAL A 78 -0.15 2.41 6.25
N ALA A 79 -0.76 2.16 5.09
CA ALA A 79 -2.03 2.76 4.71
C ALA A 79 -3.19 1.77 4.95
N VAL A 80 -4.08 2.10 5.89
CA VAL A 80 -5.32 1.37 6.16
C VAL A 80 -6.44 2.01 5.34
N THR A 81 -6.85 1.33 4.26
CA THR A 81 -7.86 1.83 3.32
C THR A 81 -8.88 0.73 2.99
N ASP A 82 -10.13 1.11 2.74
CA ASP A 82 -11.23 0.15 2.55
C ASP A 82 -11.04 -0.75 1.31
N CYS A 83 -10.60 -0.17 0.20
CA CYS A 83 -10.49 -0.88 -1.08
C CYS A 83 -9.06 -1.40 -1.31
N GLY A 84 -8.08 -0.50 -1.30
CA GLY A 84 -6.67 -0.85 -1.56
C GLY A 84 -6.08 -1.77 -0.49
N GLY A 85 -6.42 -1.54 0.77
CA GLY A 85 -5.99 -2.38 1.89
C GLY A 85 -6.52 -3.80 1.76
N ALA A 86 -7.81 -3.96 1.42
CA ALA A 86 -8.41 -5.28 1.22
C ALA A 86 -7.78 -6.04 0.05
N ALA A 87 -7.53 -5.37 -1.08
CA ALA A 87 -6.87 -5.98 -2.24
C ALA A 87 -5.43 -6.43 -1.91
N PHE A 88 -4.67 -5.58 -1.21
CA PHE A 88 -3.31 -5.90 -0.79
C PHE A 88 -3.28 -7.08 0.18
N ASP A 89 -4.07 -7.01 1.26
CA ASP A 89 -4.13 -8.02 2.32
C ASP A 89 -4.54 -9.40 1.76
N THR A 90 -5.52 -9.42 0.86
CA THR A 90 -5.96 -10.64 0.17
C THR A 90 -4.84 -11.30 -0.64
N ALA A 91 -4.09 -10.51 -1.42
CA ALA A 91 -2.99 -11.02 -2.24
C ALA A 91 -1.79 -11.45 -1.38
N PHE A 92 -1.48 -10.68 -0.34
CA PHE A 92 -0.42 -10.97 0.60
C PHE A 92 -0.67 -12.30 1.33
N ASN A 93 -1.89 -12.51 1.85
CA ASN A 93 -2.28 -13.77 2.50
C ASN A 93 -2.30 -14.97 1.55
N ALA A 94 -2.43 -14.74 0.24
CA ALA A 94 -2.32 -15.79 -0.76
C ALA A 94 -0.85 -16.21 -1.02
N GLY A 95 0.14 -15.57 -0.37
CA GLY A 95 1.56 -15.85 -0.56
C GLY A 95 2.14 -15.25 -1.84
N ALA A 96 1.46 -14.26 -2.42
CA ALA A 96 1.98 -13.51 -3.56
C ALA A 96 2.79 -12.30 -3.06
N PRO A 97 3.94 -11.99 -3.66
CA PRO A 97 4.53 -10.67 -3.53
C PRO A 97 3.56 -9.63 -4.07
N VAL A 98 3.32 -8.56 -3.31
CA VAL A 98 2.37 -7.50 -3.68
C VAL A 98 3.10 -6.18 -3.83
N LEU A 99 2.97 -5.58 -5.01
CA LEU A 99 3.51 -4.26 -5.31
C LEU A 99 2.36 -3.26 -5.53
N THR A 100 2.58 -2.02 -5.11
CA THR A 100 1.68 -0.91 -5.43
C THR A 100 2.15 -0.17 -6.68
N GLY A 101 1.19 0.21 -7.53
CA GLY A 101 1.40 1.01 -8.73
C GLY A 101 0.39 2.14 -8.80
N THR A 102 0.78 3.28 -9.37
CA THR A 102 -0.11 4.43 -9.54
C THR A 102 0.20 5.17 -10.84
N VAL A 103 -0.85 5.75 -11.42
CA VAL A 103 -0.76 6.72 -12.53
C VAL A 103 -0.90 8.16 -12.04
N ALA A 104 -1.08 8.37 -10.73
CA ALA A 104 -1.14 9.68 -10.13
C ALA A 104 0.25 10.34 -10.09
N ARG A 105 0.26 11.67 -10.14
CA ARG A 105 1.47 12.46 -9.94
C ARG A 105 1.89 12.40 -8.47
N THR A 106 3.19 12.34 -8.23
CA THR A 106 3.80 12.46 -6.90
C THR A 106 4.82 13.59 -6.92
N PRO A 107 5.28 14.10 -5.76
CA PRO A 107 6.33 15.11 -5.72
C PRO A 107 7.55 14.67 -6.54
N GLY A 108 7.91 15.49 -7.54
CA GLY A 108 9.06 15.23 -8.42
C GLY A 108 8.88 14.17 -9.50
N ARG A 109 7.68 13.57 -9.67
CA ARG A 109 7.40 12.59 -10.73
C ARG A 109 6.03 12.75 -11.37
N THR A 110 5.98 12.54 -12.67
CA THR A 110 4.73 12.52 -13.44
C THR A 110 4.00 11.19 -13.26
N GLY A 111 2.74 11.15 -13.71
CA GLY A 111 1.96 9.92 -13.69
C GLY A 111 2.55 8.82 -14.57
N TRP A 112 3.07 9.18 -15.75
CA TRP A 112 3.68 8.22 -16.68
C TRP A 112 5.01 7.67 -16.17
N GLU A 113 5.81 8.49 -15.46
CA GLU A 113 7.05 8.04 -14.82
C GLU A 113 6.75 7.05 -13.67
N ASN A 114 5.73 7.34 -12.86
CA ASN A 114 5.29 6.44 -11.79
C ASN A 114 4.78 5.11 -12.33
N ALA A 115 3.97 5.14 -13.40
CA ALA A 115 3.48 3.95 -14.07
C ALA A 115 4.62 3.11 -14.68
N ALA A 116 5.55 3.74 -15.39
CA ALA A 116 6.72 3.05 -15.95
C ALA A 116 7.52 2.35 -14.85
N ARG A 117 7.79 3.06 -13.74
CA ARG A 117 8.52 2.51 -12.59
C ARG A 117 7.75 1.37 -11.90
N ALA A 118 6.42 1.43 -11.85
CA ALA A 118 5.61 0.33 -11.30
C ALA A 118 5.75 -0.94 -12.14
N ILE A 119 5.66 -0.82 -13.46
CA ILE A 119 5.83 -1.94 -14.39
C ILE A 119 7.25 -2.50 -14.35
N GLU A 120 8.28 -1.65 -14.30
CA GLU A 120 9.67 -2.08 -14.18
C GLU A 120 9.90 -2.94 -12.92
N ARG A 121 9.40 -2.49 -11.76
CA ARG A 121 9.52 -3.26 -10.51
C ARG A 121 8.76 -4.58 -10.56
N ALA A 122 7.55 -4.57 -11.13
CA ALA A 122 6.75 -5.78 -11.27
C ALA A 122 7.40 -6.81 -12.21
N ALA A 123 7.95 -6.35 -13.34
CA ALA A 123 8.65 -7.23 -14.28
C ALA A 123 9.94 -7.81 -13.68
N ALA A 124 10.77 -6.98 -13.03
CA ALA A 124 11.99 -7.46 -12.39
C ALA A 124 11.70 -8.55 -11.33
N LEU A 125 10.70 -8.33 -10.48
CA LEU A 125 10.30 -9.30 -9.46
C LEU A 125 9.71 -10.59 -10.07
N ALA A 126 8.92 -10.45 -11.13
CA ALA A 126 8.35 -11.59 -11.84
C ALA A 126 9.41 -12.46 -12.53
N GLU A 127 10.42 -11.81 -13.14
CA GLU A 127 11.57 -12.49 -13.74
C GLU A 127 12.44 -13.18 -12.67
N GLU A 128 12.73 -12.50 -11.55
CA GLU A 128 13.51 -13.05 -10.44
C GLU A 128 12.85 -14.28 -9.81
N GLU A 129 11.53 -14.24 -9.59
CA GLU A 129 10.80 -15.34 -8.96
C GLU A 129 10.23 -16.37 -9.93
N GLY A 130 10.37 -16.16 -11.25
CA GLY A 130 9.79 -17.03 -12.28
C GLY A 130 8.25 -17.07 -12.24
N ARG A 131 7.59 -15.94 -11.99
CA ARG A 131 6.14 -15.82 -11.81
C ARG A 131 5.47 -14.98 -12.90
N GLY A 132 4.16 -15.16 -13.06
CA GLY A 132 3.32 -14.26 -13.85
C GLY A 132 2.97 -12.98 -13.08
N ILE A 133 2.47 -11.97 -13.81
CA ILE A 133 2.02 -10.69 -13.23
C ILE A 133 0.50 -10.61 -13.34
N ALA A 134 -0.16 -10.27 -12.23
CA ALA A 134 -1.58 -9.91 -12.21
C ALA A 134 -1.73 -8.45 -11.79
N LEU A 135 -2.47 -7.66 -12.57
CA LEU A 135 -2.81 -6.29 -12.25
C LEU A 135 -4.22 -6.25 -11.66
N VAL A 136 -4.36 -5.68 -10.46
CA VAL A 136 -5.62 -5.64 -9.72
C VAL A 136 -5.99 -4.19 -9.42
N ALA A 137 -7.14 -3.76 -9.90
CA ALA A 137 -7.73 -2.48 -9.51
C ALA A 137 -8.15 -2.54 -8.04
N ALA A 138 -7.73 -1.57 -7.23
CA ALA A 138 -8.09 -1.50 -5.81
C ALA A 138 -9.62 -1.44 -5.62
N SER A 139 -10.33 -0.71 -6.48
CA SER A 139 -11.79 -0.71 -6.55
C SER A 139 -12.30 -0.82 -7.97
N GLY A 140 -13.05 -1.89 -8.26
CA GLY A 140 -13.77 -2.04 -9.54
C GLY A 140 -14.93 -1.06 -9.73
N LYS A 141 -15.28 -0.28 -8.69
CA LYS A 141 -16.32 0.77 -8.75
C LYS A 141 -15.74 2.17 -8.98
N ALA A 142 -14.41 2.32 -8.89
CA ALA A 142 -13.73 3.59 -9.15
C ALA A 142 -13.19 3.57 -10.58
N LEU A 143 -13.74 4.43 -11.45
CA LEU A 143 -13.30 4.50 -12.84
C LEU A 143 -11.80 4.80 -12.96
N ASP A 144 -11.27 5.66 -12.09
CA ASP A 144 -9.85 6.02 -12.07
C ASP A 144 -8.95 4.78 -11.82
N ASP A 145 -9.35 3.88 -10.92
CA ASP A 145 -8.59 2.64 -10.65
C ASP A 145 -8.66 1.68 -11.84
N VAL A 146 -9.82 1.57 -12.50
CA VAL A 146 -10.01 0.74 -13.69
C VAL A 146 -9.18 1.26 -14.85
N LEU A 147 -9.20 2.58 -15.10
CA LEU A 147 -8.41 3.23 -16.14
C LEU A 147 -6.91 3.16 -15.85
N ALA A 148 -6.49 3.32 -14.60
CA ALA A 148 -5.10 3.14 -14.19
C ALA A 148 -4.63 1.70 -14.46
N THR A 149 -5.45 0.71 -14.12
CA THR A 149 -5.16 -0.71 -14.37
C THR A 149 -5.07 -1.00 -15.86
N TYR A 150 -5.99 -0.47 -16.66
CA TYR A 150 -5.94 -0.57 -18.12
C TYR A 150 -4.64 0.02 -18.69
N TYR A 151 -4.29 1.24 -18.29
CA TYR A 151 -3.07 1.91 -18.74
C TYR A 151 -1.82 1.10 -18.37
N LEU A 152 -1.72 0.63 -17.12
CA LEU A 152 -0.61 -0.22 -16.68
C LEU A 152 -0.55 -1.54 -17.47
N SER A 153 -1.70 -2.12 -17.82
CA SER A 153 -1.78 -3.36 -18.60
C SER A 153 -1.24 -3.15 -20.01
N GLU A 154 -1.61 -2.04 -20.66
CA GLU A 154 -1.07 -1.66 -21.96
C GLU A 154 0.45 -1.46 -21.89
N ARG A 155 0.94 -0.75 -20.88
CA ARG A 155 2.38 -0.53 -20.66
C ARG A 155 3.15 -1.83 -20.44
N LEU A 156 2.56 -2.80 -19.72
CA LEU A 156 3.15 -4.12 -19.50
C LEU A 156 3.25 -4.90 -20.81
N LEU A 157 2.18 -4.95 -21.60
CA LEU A 157 2.15 -5.66 -22.89
C LEU A 157 3.15 -5.08 -23.90
N LEU A 158 3.29 -3.76 -23.94
CA LEU A 158 4.25 -3.08 -24.82
C LEU A 158 5.71 -3.30 -24.42
N ARG A 159 5.98 -3.80 -23.21
CA ARG A 159 7.35 -3.97 -22.71
C ARG A 159 8.12 -5.11 -23.40
N ARG A 160 7.44 -5.98 -24.17
CA ARG A 160 7.98 -7.16 -24.89
C ARG A 160 9.02 -7.94 -24.07
N PHE A 161 8.56 -8.98 -23.38
CA PHE A 161 9.41 -10.02 -22.80
C PHE A 161 10.20 -10.77 -23.89
#